data_AF-A0A838EGX8-F1
#
_entry.id   AF-A0A838EGX8-F1
#
_cell.length_a   1.000
_cell.length_b   1.000
_cell.length_c   1.000
_cell.angle_alpha   90.00
_cell.angle_beta   90.00
_cell.angle_gamma   90.00
#
_symmetry.space_group_name_H-M   'P 1'
#
loop_
_entity.id
_entity.type
_entity.pdbx_description
1 polymer ?
#
loop_
_entity_poly.entity_id
_entity_poly.type
_entity_poly.pdbx_seq_one_letter_code
_entity_poly.pdbx_strand_id
1 'polypeptide(L)'
;MDRLRTLFARFSRKNSHPETSPFTGLACQEVVELVTAYLEDALLPEKRAQLEEHLAGCDGCTNYIEQVRLTIGMLRNLAQEPAFPETKEDLLQVFRQWKNQ
;
A
#
# COMPACT_ATOMS: atom_id res chain seq x y z
N MET A 1 3.96 8.66 22.86
CA MET A 1 3.81 7.29 22.32
C MET A 1 2.50 6.62 22.74
N ASP A 2 1.96 6.91 23.93
CA ASP A 2 0.76 6.23 24.45
C ASP A 2 -0.57 6.62 23.75
N ARG A 3 -0.67 7.86 23.24
CA ARG A 3 -1.87 8.35 22.53
C ARG A 3 -2.12 7.67 21.17
N LEU A 4 -1.06 7.17 20.51
CA LEU A 4 -1.17 6.50 19.20
C LEU A 4 -1.78 5.09 19.33
N ARG A 5 -1.44 4.35 20.41
CA ARG A 5 -2.05 3.06 20.74
C ARG A 5 -3.54 3.19 21.02
N THR A 6 -3.94 4.24 21.75
CA THR A 6 -5.36 4.51 22.07
C THR A 6 -6.17 4.93 20.84
N LEU A 7 -5.57 5.64 19.89
CA LEU A 7 -6.20 6.00 18.61
C LEU A 7 -6.45 4.76 17.74
N PHE A 8 -5.48 3.85 17.64
CA PHE A 8 -5.63 2.58 16.93
C PHE A 8 -6.72 1.68 17.54
N ALA A 9 -6.75 1.57 18.88
CA ALA A 9 -7.77 0.80 19.59
C ALA A 9 -9.20 1.38 19.45
N ARG A 10 -9.31 2.71 19.32
CA ARG A 10 -10.60 3.41 19.16
C ARG A 10 -11.08 3.42 17.71
N PHE A 11 -10.16 3.38 16.73
CA PHE A 11 -10.47 3.15 15.31
C PHE A 11 -11.06 1.75 15.10
N SER A 12 -10.47 0.74 15.75
CA SER A 12 -10.96 -0.65 15.74
C SER A 12 -12.39 -0.80 16.30
N ARG A 13 -12.78 0.03 17.28
CA ARG A 13 -14.18 0.05 17.80
C ARG A 13 -15.17 0.83 16.95
N LYS A 14 -14.73 1.76 16.10
CA LYS A 14 -15.65 2.58 15.28
C LYS A 14 -15.97 1.93 13.92
N ASN A 15 -15.11 1.03 13.46
CA ASN A 15 -15.32 0.27 12.21
C ASN A 15 -16.05 -1.07 12.42
N SER A 16 -16.65 -1.29 13.60
CA SER A 16 -17.54 -2.44 13.81
C SER A 16 -18.90 -2.19 13.17
N HIS A 17 -18.93 -2.17 11.83
CA HIS A 17 -20.14 -2.52 11.11
C HIS A 17 -20.40 -4.02 11.34
N PRO A 18 -21.63 -4.44 11.71
CA PRO A 18 -21.93 -5.83 12.03
C PRO A 18 -22.23 -6.57 10.74
N GLU A 19 -21.24 -7.06 10.00
CA GLU A 19 -21.53 -7.63 8.68
C GLU A 19 -20.80 -8.95 8.45
N THR A 20 -21.46 -10.03 8.88
CA THR A 20 -21.52 -11.23 8.05
C THR A 20 -22.21 -10.83 6.75
N SER A 21 -21.44 -10.32 5.77
CA SER A 21 -21.98 -10.05 4.45
C SER A 21 -22.06 -11.37 3.68
N PRO A 22 -23.23 -11.73 3.10
CA PRO A 22 -23.38 -12.93 2.28
C PRO A 22 -22.72 -12.78 0.89
N PHE A 23 -21.88 -11.77 0.68
CA PHE A 23 -21.18 -11.52 -0.57
C PHE A 23 -19.79 -12.13 -0.58
N THR A 24 -19.46 -12.83 -1.66
CA THR A 24 -18.17 -13.40 -2.05
C THR A 24 -17.04 -12.37 -2.29
N GLY A 25 -17.14 -11.17 -1.73
CA GLY A 25 -16.19 -10.05 -1.92
C GLY A 25 -15.33 -9.78 -0.68
N LEU A 26 -14.25 -9.00 -0.86
CA LEU A 26 -13.33 -8.64 0.24
C LEU A 26 -13.99 -7.71 1.27
N ALA A 27 -13.67 -7.88 2.53
CA ALA A 27 -13.95 -6.91 3.58
C ALA A 27 -12.96 -5.72 3.54
N CYS A 28 -13.35 -4.56 4.07
CA CYS A 28 -12.48 -3.37 4.11
C CYS A 28 -11.14 -3.66 4.82
N GLN A 29 -11.14 -4.50 5.86
CA GLN A 29 -9.92 -4.89 6.57
C GLN A 29 -8.96 -5.65 5.63
N GLU A 30 -9.46 -6.56 4.81
CA GLU A 30 -8.65 -7.31 3.86
C GLU A 30 -8.06 -6.40 2.79
N VAL A 31 -8.80 -5.39 2.32
CA VAL A 31 -8.25 -4.37 1.39
C VAL A 31 -7.09 -3.61 2.02
N VAL A 32 -7.22 -3.23 3.31
CA VAL A 32 -6.15 -2.56 4.06
C VAL A 32 -4.92 -3.44 4.17
N GLU A 33 -5.08 -4.75 4.40
CA GLU A 33 -3.97 -5.70 4.48
C GLU A 33 -3.30 -5.93 3.11
N LEU A 34 -4.07 -5.86 2.02
CA LEU A 34 -3.59 -6.08 0.64
C LEU A 34 -3.06 -4.82 -0.04
N VAL A 35 -3.20 -3.63 0.55
CA VAL A 35 -2.92 -2.35 -0.11
C VAL A 35 -1.50 -2.26 -0.69
N THR A 36 -0.50 -2.76 0.04
CA THR A 36 0.89 -2.73 -0.42
C THR A 36 1.06 -3.60 -1.66
N ALA A 37 0.62 -4.85 -1.61
CA ALA A 37 0.72 -5.76 -2.75
C ALA A 37 -0.09 -5.27 -3.96
N TYR A 38 -1.22 -4.59 -3.74
CA TYR A 38 -2.00 -3.97 -4.81
C TYR A 38 -1.25 -2.81 -5.49
N LEU A 39 -0.64 -1.93 -4.69
CA LEU A 39 0.11 -0.77 -5.19
C LEU A 39 1.45 -1.16 -5.85
N GLU A 40 2.03 -2.28 -5.45
CA GLU A 40 3.27 -2.84 -6.00
C GLU A 40 3.03 -3.82 -7.16
N ASP A 41 1.79 -4.00 -7.60
CA ASP A 41 1.39 -4.95 -8.64
C ASP A 41 1.83 -6.41 -8.38
N ALA A 42 1.78 -6.79 -7.10
CA ALA A 42 2.22 -8.10 -6.60
C ALA A 42 1.04 -9.04 -6.28
N LEU A 43 -0.20 -8.64 -6.55
CA LEU A 43 -1.38 -9.50 -6.36
C LEU A 43 -1.56 -10.46 -7.54
N LEU A 44 -2.03 -11.67 -7.22
CA LEU A 44 -2.57 -12.57 -8.24
C LEU A 44 -3.77 -11.90 -8.94
N PRO A 45 -3.99 -12.13 -10.25
CA PRO A 45 -5.04 -11.46 -11.02
C PRO A 45 -6.44 -11.56 -10.40
N GLU A 46 -6.79 -12.74 -9.89
CA GLU A 46 -8.07 -13.01 -9.23
C GLU A 46 -8.26 -12.14 -7.97
N LYS A 47 -7.19 -11.98 -7.18
CA LYS A 47 -7.21 -11.19 -5.95
C LYS A 47 -7.25 -9.69 -6.25
N ARG A 48 -6.54 -9.25 -7.31
CA ARG A 48 -6.63 -7.88 -7.83
C ARG A 48 -8.06 -7.55 -8.26
N ALA A 49 -8.72 -8.43 -9.01
CA ALA A 49 -10.09 -8.23 -9.45
C ALA A 49 -11.08 -8.09 -8.28
N GLN A 50 -10.97 -8.94 -7.25
CA GLN A 50 -11.80 -8.84 -6.04
C GLN A 50 -11.60 -7.53 -5.28
N LEU A 51 -10.36 -7.03 -5.25
CA LEU A 51 -10.05 -5.74 -4.63
C LEU A 51 -10.62 -4.58 -5.46
N GLU A 52 -10.47 -4.60 -6.78
CA GLU A 52 -11.00 -3.57 -7.67
C GLU A 52 -12.53 -3.52 -7.65
N GLU A 53 -13.19 -4.68 -7.56
CA GLU A 53 -14.65 -4.76 -7.33
C GLU A 53 -15.06 -4.09 -6.01
N HIS A 54 -14.31 -4.33 -4.93
CA HIS A 54 -14.55 -3.67 -3.66
C HIS A 54 -14.38 -2.13 -3.76
N LEU A 55 -13.32 -1.66 -4.43
CA LEU A 55 -13.07 -0.23 -4.60
C LEU A 55 -14.17 0.47 -5.39
N ALA A 56 -14.78 -0.22 -6.37
CA ALA A 56 -15.90 0.31 -7.13
C ALA A 56 -17.14 0.58 -6.27
N GLY A 57 -17.29 -0.12 -5.13
CA GLY A 57 -18.43 0.01 -4.22
C GLY A 57 -18.13 0.72 -2.89
N CYS A 58 -16.88 1.10 -2.60
CA CYS A 58 -16.49 1.62 -1.30
C CYS A 58 -15.60 2.87 -1.38
N ASP A 59 -16.22 4.05 -1.23
CA ASP A 59 -15.52 5.34 -1.17
C ASP A 59 -14.47 5.40 -0.05
N GLY A 60 -14.72 4.71 1.07
CA GLY A 60 -13.80 4.66 2.21
C GLY A 60 -12.46 4.00 1.86
N CYS A 61 -12.52 2.84 1.19
CA CYS A 61 -11.31 2.13 0.75
C CYS A 61 -10.63 2.84 -0.43
N THR A 62 -11.38 3.44 -1.35
CA THR A 62 -10.81 4.28 -2.42
C THR A 62 -10.03 5.46 -1.84
N ASN A 63 -10.61 6.19 -0.89
CA ASN A 63 -9.90 7.28 -0.21
C ASN A 63 -8.70 6.80 0.60
N TYR A 64 -8.79 5.63 1.25
CA TYR A 64 -7.67 5.04 1.97
C TYR A 64 -6.47 4.77 1.05
N ILE A 65 -6.70 4.17 -0.12
CA ILE A 65 -5.63 3.89 -1.09
C ILE A 65 -4.98 5.19 -1.58
N GLU A 66 -5.79 6.23 -1.86
CA GLU A 66 -5.24 7.55 -2.22
C GLU A 66 -4.36 8.15 -1.11
N GLN A 67 -4.74 8.00 0.16
CA GLN A 67 -3.91 8.45 1.28
C GLN A 67 -2.57 7.69 1.35
N VAL A 68 -2.57 6.38 1.09
CA VAL A 68 -1.34 5.58 1.04
C VAL A 68 -0.45 6.04 -0.12
N ARG A 69 -1.03 6.29 -1.32
CA ARG A 69 -0.30 6.83 -2.48
C ARG A 69 0.35 8.17 -2.17
N LEU A 70 -0.39 9.09 -1.54
CA LEU A 70 0.14 10.40 -1.11
C LEU A 70 1.29 10.24 -0.11
N THR A 71 1.16 9.34 0.86
CA THR A 71 2.20 9.06 1.85
C THR A 71 3.48 8.55 1.17
N ILE A 72 3.36 7.61 0.23
CA ILE A 72 4.50 7.12 -0.57
C ILE A 72 5.16 8.26 -1.36
N GLY A 73 4.36 9.14 -1.98
CA GLY A 73 4.86 10.30 -2.71
C GLY A 73 5.63 11.28 -1.81
N MET A 74 5.12 11.57 -0.62
CA MET A 74 5.79 12.44 0.36
C MET A 74 7.13 11.83 0.83
N LEU A 75 7.15 10.53 1.14
CA LEU A 75 8.37 9.84 1.55
C LEU A 75 9.42 9.81 0.43
N ARG A 76 8.98 9.63 -0.82
CA ARG A 76 9.87 9.69 -1.99
C ARG A 76 10.54 11.04 -2.15
N ASN A 77 9.82 12.13 -1.88
CA ASN A 77 10.37 13.49 -1.94
C ASN A 77 11.36 13.78 -0.80
N LEU A 78 11.18 13.15 0.37
CA LEU A 78 12.09 13.30 1.52
C LEU A 78 13.38 12.48 1.37
N ALA A 79 13.31 11.35 0.66
CA ALA A 79 14.49 10.65 0.20
C ALA A 79 15.16 11.52 -0.86
N GLN A 80 15.99 12.48 -0.41
CA GLN A 80 16.92 13.26 -1.25
C GLN A 80 17.44 12.33 -2.34
N GLU A 81 17.18 12.70 -3.60
CA GLU A 81 17.32 11.86 -4.80
C GLU A 81 18.22 10.64 -4.58
N PRO A 82 17.73 9.40 -4.78
CA PRO A 82 18.65 8.32 -5.08
C PRO A 82 19.54 8.88 -6.19
N ALA A 83 20.86 8.86 -6.00
CA ALA A 83 21.79 9.19 -7.07
C ALA A 83 21.51 8.19 -8.20
N PHE A 84 20.55 8.53 -9.05
CA PHE A 84 20.17 7.69 -10.15
C PHE A 84 21.32 7.86 -11.12
N PRO A 85 22.02 6.76 -11.44
CA PRO A 85 23.06 6.82 -12.45
C PRO A 85 22.49 7.47 -13.71
N GLU A 86 23.13 8.55 -14.16
CA GLU A 86 22.65 9.34 -15.31
C GLU A 86 22.69 8.50 -16.59
N THR A 87 23.57 7.50 -16.62
CA THR A 87 23.71 6.56 -17.73
C THR A 87 23.56 5.11 -17.28
N LYS A 88 23.23 4.25 -18.24
CA LYS A 88 23.25 2.80 -18.06
C LYS A 88 24.63 2.31 -17.59
N GLU A 89 25.69 2.92 -18.09
CA GLU A 89 27.09 2.61 -17.76
C GLU A 89 27.38 2.88 -16.28
N ASP A 90 26.91 4.00 -15.74
CA ASP A 90 27.04 4.36 -14.33
C ASP A 90 26.32 3.33 -13.44
N LEU A 91 25.12 2.90 -13.83
CA LEU A 91 24.36 1.87 -13.11
C LEU A 91 25.08 0.53 -13.10
N LEU A 92 25.57 0.11 -14.26
CA LEU A 92 26.31 -1.15 -14.39
C LEU A 92 27.62 -1.11 -13.60
N GLN A 93 28.26 0.06 -13.45
CA GLN A 93 29.44 0.20 -12.61
C GLN A 93 29.14 -0.07 -11.14
N VAL A 94 28.04 0.49 -10.60
CA VAL A 94 27.61 0.24 -9.21
C VAL A 94 27.38 -1.26 -8.98
N PHE A 95 26.64 -1.94 -9.87
CA PHE A 95 26.41 -3.38 -9.75
C PHE A 95 27.69 -4.23 -9.86
N ARG A 96 28.61 -3.85 -10.75
CA ARG A 96 29.91 -4.54 -10.88
C ARG A 96 30.77 -4.40 -9.63
N GLN A 97 30.80 -3.21 -9.02
CA GLN A 97 31.55 -2.95 -7.79
C GLN A 97 30.97 -3.73 -6.61
N TRP A 98 29.63 -3.81 -6.49
CA TRP A 98 28.98 -4.60 -5.45
C TRP A 98 29.35 -6.08 -5.48
N LYS A 99 29.47 -6.69 -6.66
CA LYS A 99 29.84 -8.11 -6.80
C LYS A 99 31.30 -8.42 -6.43
N ASN A 100 32.15 -7.38 -6.38
CA ASN A 100 33.57 -7.49 -6.04
C ASN A 100 33.85 -7.10 -4.56
N GLN A 101 32.81 -6.87 -3.77
CA GLN A 101 32.85 -6.71 -2.31
C GLN A 101 32.38 -8.00 -1.64
#